data_AF-A0A7U9SI13-F1
#
_entry.id   AF-A0A7U9SI13-F1
#
_cell.length_a   1.000
_cell.length_b   1.000
_cell.length_c   1.000
_cell.angle_alpha   90.00
_cell.angle_beta   90.00
_cell.angle_gamma   90.00
#
_symmetry.space_group_name_H-M   'P 1'
#
loop_
_entity.id
_entity.type
_entity.pdbx_description
1 polymer ?
#
loop_
_entity_poly.entity_id
_entity_poly.type
_entity_poly.pdbx_seq_one_letter_code
_entity_poly.pdbx_strand_id
1 'polypeptide(L)'
;MKIIGVIPARYSSSRLPGKPLADIFGKPMIWRVYQQVSQVKSFDEIYVATDDDRIEAVCKQYHMPVLMTGRDTPNHIHRVVVSNSL
;
A
#
# COMPACT_ATOMS: atom_id res chain seq x y z
N MET A 1 -9.05 18.17 -11.77
CA MET A 1 -7.74 17.88 -11.14
C MET A 1 -7.83 16.45 -10.62
N LYS A 2 -6.89 15.58 -10.99
CA LYS A 2 -6.87 14.18 -10.56
C LYS A 2 -6.26 14.10 -9.15
N ILE A 3 -6.92 13.42 -8.22
CA ILE A 3 -6.46 13.24 -6.83
C ILE A 3 -6.22 11.75 -6.60
N ILE A 4 -4.98 11.39 -6.31
CA ILE A 4 -4.56 10.00 -6.11
C ILE A 4 -4.29 9.76 -4.63
N GLY A 5 -4.90 8.70 -4.08
CA GLY A 5 -4.59 8.19 -2.75
C GLY A 5 -3.46 7.16 -2.81
N VAL A 6 -2.44 7.30 -1.96
CA VAL A 6 -1.36 6.31 -1.88
C VAL A 6 -1.25 5.79 -0.45
N ILE A 7 -1.17 4.47 -0.31
CA ILE A 7 -1.03 3.77 0.98
C ILE A 7 0.38 3.16 1.04
N PRO A 8 1.35 3.81 1.71
CA PRO A 8 2.69 3.27 1.86
C PRO A 8 2.68 2.03 2.77
N ALA A 9 3.18 0.90 2.26
CA ALA A 9 3.25 -0.35 2.99
C ALA A 9 4.66 -0.96 2.88
N ARG A 10 5.34 -1.11 4.03
CA ARG A 10 6.63 -1.80 4.12
C ARG A 10 6.50 -3.02 5.03
N TYR A 11 7.20 -4.09 4.70
CA TYR A 11 7.22 -5.30 5.53
C TYR A 11 8.03 -5.08 6.82
N SER A 12 9.18 -4.41 6.70
CA SER A 12 10.14 -4.22 7.78
C SER A 12 9.57 -3.35 8.91
N SER A 13 9.36 -3.95 10.07
CA SER A 13 8.85 -3.31 11.28
C SER A 13 9.48 -4.00 12.48
N SER A 14 10.08 -3.25 13.39
CA SER A 14 10.81 -3.81 14.54
C SER A 14 9.87 -4.37 15.61
N ARG A 15 8.74 -3.70 15.86
CA ARG A 15 7.78 -4.09 16.92
C ARG A 15 6.69 -5.06 16.45
N LEU A 16 6.41 -5.08 15.15
CA LEU A 16 5.43 -5.97 14.56
C LEU A 16 5.85 -6.31 13.12
N PRO A 17 6.78 -7.26 12.94
CA PRO A 17 7.25 -7.68 11.62
C PRO A 17 6.08 -8.12 10.73
N GLY A 18 6.08 -7.74 9.45
CA GLY A 18 5.01 -8.11 8.54
C GLY A 18 3.65 -7.49 8.87
N LYS A 19 3.61 -6.39 9.64
CA LYS A 19 2.38 -5.69 10.04
C LYS A 19 1.32 -5.56 8.92
N PRO A 20 1.65 -5.16 7.67
CA PRO A 20 0.64 -5.08 6.60
C PRO A 20 -0.09 -6.40 6.31
N LEU A 21 0.57 -7.53 6.56
CA LEU A 21 0.05 -8.88 6.33
C LEU A 21 -0.58 -9.51 7.57
N ALA A 22 -0.51 -8.84 8.73
CA ALA A 22 -1.08 -9.35 9.96
C ALA A 22 -2.58 -9.62 9.78
N ASP A 23 -3.03 -10.82 10.16
CA ASP A 23 -4.45 -11.15 10.11
C ASP A 23 -5.21 -10.37 11.18
N ILE A 24 -6.30 -9.73 10.76
CA ILE A 24 -7.25 -9.06 11.62
C ILE A 24 -8.62 -9.59 11.23
N PHE A 25 -9.13 -10.56 11.99
CA PHE A 25 -10.41 -11.23 11.75
C PHE A 25 -10.57 -11.77 10.32
N GLY A 26 -9.60 -12.57 9.86
CA GLY A 26 -9.66 -13.27 8.57
C GLY A 26 -9.34 -12.40 7.34
N LYS A 27 -8.79 -11.20 7.55
CA LYS A 27 -8.33 -10.30 6.48
C LYS A 27 -7.01 -9.65 6.88
N PRO A 28 -6.06 -9.47 5.94
CA PRO A 28 -4.81 -8.80 6.24
C PRO A 28 -5.04 -7.33 6.58
N MET A 29 -4.21 -6.76 7.46
CA MET A 29 -4.32 -5.37 7.90
C MET A 29 -4.38 -4.39 6.71
N ILE A 30 -3.54 -4.57 5.69
CA ILE A 30 -3.48 -3.68 4.52
C ILE A 30 -4.80 -3.66 3.74
N TRP A 31 -5.51 -4.80 3.68
CA TRP A 31 -6.83 -4.86 3.06
C TRP A 31 -7.81 -3.97 3.79
N ARG A 32 -7.81 -3.99 5.13
CA ARG A 32 -8.70 -3.13 5.93
C ARG A 32 -8.43 -1.65 5.68
N VAL A 33 -7.16 -1.24 5.61
CA VAL A 33 -6.79 0.15 5.31
C VAL A 33 -7.29 0.53 3.92
N TYR A 34 -7.03 -0.30 2.90
CA TYR A 34 -7.47 -0.02 1.54
C TYR A 34 -9.00 0.13 1.43
N GLN A 35 -9.78 -0.73 2.08
CA GLN A 35 -11.25 -0.63 2.08
C GLN A 35 -11.76 0.67 2.72
N GLN A 36 -11.09 1.18 3.75
CA GLN A 36 -11.47 2.46 4.35
C GLN A 36 -11.13 3.64 3.44
N VAL A 37 -9.94 3.64 2.84
CA VAL A 37 -9.53 4.69 1.89
C VAL A 37 -10.43 4.69 0.65
N SER A 38 -10.85 3.51 0.18
CA SER A 38 -11.74 3.35 -0.99
C SER A 38 -13.14 3.92 -0.82
N GLN A 39 -13.56 4.23 0.41
CA GLN A 39 -14.85 4.89 0.66
C GLN A 39 -14.77 6.41 0.49
N VAL A 40 -13.56 6.98 0.38
CA VAL A 40 -13.35 8.42 0.24
C VAL A 40 -13.59 8.82 -1.21
N LYS A 41 -14.70 9.52 -1.46
CA LYS A 41 -15.15 9.91 -2.81
C LYS A 41 -14.26 10.92 -3.53
N SER A 42 -13.36 11.59 -2.82
CA SER A 42 -12.48 12.62 -3.41
C SER A 42 -11.25 12.04 -4.10
N PHE A 43 -10.95 10.74 -3.94
CA PHE A 43 -9.87 10.10 -4.68
C PHE A 43 -10.40 9.53 -5.99
N ASP A 44 -9.73 9.82 -7.09
CA ASP A 44 -10.01 9.22 -8.39
C ASP A 44 -9.41 7.81 -8.48
N GLU A 45 -8.24 7.61 -7.86
CA GLU A 45 -7.50 6.34 -7.86
C GLU A 45 -6.80 6.14 -6.52
N ILE A 46 -6.63 4.88 -6.13
CA ILE A 46 -5.96 4.50 -4.89
C ILE A 46 -4.96 3.36 -5.16
N TYR A 47 -3.74 3.53 -4.69
CA TYR A 47 -2.67 2.54 -4.84
C TYR A 47 -2.02 2.19 -3.50
N VAL A 48 -1.67 0.93 -3.32
CA VAL A 48 -0.71 0.51 -2.30
C VAL A 48 0.70 0.67 -2.88
N ALA A 49 1.61 1.33 -2.19
CA ALA A 49 3.01 1.46 -2.61
C ALA A 49 3.89 0.59 -1.70
N THR A 50 4.57 -0.41 -2.26
CA THR A 50 5.35 -1.38 -1.50
C THR A 50 6.63 -1.81 -2.20
N ASP A 51 7.61 -2.29 -1.45
CA ASP A 51 8.91 -2.80 -1.90
C ASP A 51 9.06 -4.30 -1.61
N ASP A 52 7.96 -4.94 -1.20
CA ASP A 52 7.94 -6.32 -0.74
C ASP A 52 6.93 -7.15 -1.54
N ASP A 53 7.42 -8.18 -2.20
CA ASP A 53 6.63 -9.04 -3.10
C ASP A 53 5.50 -9.78 -2.37
N ARG A 54 5.62 -10.01 -1.05
CA ARG A 54 4.55 -10.65 -0.27
C ARG A 54 3.36 -9.72 -0.08
N ILE A 55 3.63 -8.41 0.09
CA ILE A 55 2.57 -7.39 0.17
C ILE A 55 1.93 -7.23 -1.21
N GLU A 56 2.73 -7.22 -2.28
CA GLU A 56 2.23 -7.18 -3.65
C GLU A 56 1.28 -8.35 -3.96
N ALA A 57 1.69 -9.58 -3.62
CA ALA A 57 0.89 -10.78 -3.82
C ALA A 57 -0.47 -10.70 -3.11
N VAL A 58 -0.49 -10.22 -1.86
CA VAL A 58 -1.75 -9.99 -1.13
C VAL A 58 -2.60 -8.91 -1.79
N CYS A 59 -1.99 -7.81 -2.26
CA CYS A 59 -2.74 -6.78 -2.99
C CYS A 59 -3.39 -7.34 -4.25
N LYS A 60 -2.65 -8.12 -5.05
CA LYS A 60 -3.17 -8.80 -6.24
C LYS A 60 -4.30 -9.78 -5.90
N GLN A 61 -4.13 -10.61 -4.86
CA GLN A 61 -5.16 -11.55 -4.40
C GLN A 61 -6.49 -10.85 -4.06
N TYR A 62 -6.43 -9.66 -3.48
CA TYR A 62 -7.61 -8.88 -3.07
C TYR A 62 -8.01 -7.80 -4.08
N HIS A 63 -7.44 -7.79 -5.29
CA HIS A 63 -7.73 -6.81 -6.34
C HIS A 63 -7.51 -5.35 -5.90
N MET A 64 -6.48 -5.10 -5.08
CA MET A 64 -6.05 -3.77 -4.67
C MET A 64 -4.91 -3.31 -5.60
N PRO A 65 -5.05 -2.18 -6.33
CA PRO A 65 -3.98 -1.64 -7.16
C PRO A 65 -2.72 -1.42 -6.32
N VAL A 66 -1.60 -1.89 -6.85
CA VAL A 66 -0.31 -1.88 -6.15
C VAL A 66 0.79 -1.41 -7.09
N LEU A 67 1.68 -0.59 -6.56
CA LEU A 67 2.87 -0.08 -7.23
C LEU A 67 4.10 -0.57 -6.48
N MET A 68 4.99 -1.24 -7.20
CA MET A 68 6.27 -1.64 -6.66
C MET A 68 7.22 -0.44 -6.63
N THR A 69 7.83 -0.22 -5.48
CA THR A 69 8.78 0.87 -5.23
C THR A 69 10.16 0.31 -4.94
N GLY A 70 11.20 1.12 -5.16
CA GLY A 70 12.56 0.75 -4.75
C GLY A 70 12.65 0.43 -3.26
N ARG A 71 13.55 -0.49 -2.90
CA ARG A 71 13.82 -0.85 -1.49
C ARG A 71 14.53 0.28 -0.73
N ASP A 72 15.22 1.15 -1.45
CA ASP A 72 16.02 2.24 -0.89
C ASP A 72 15.26 3.58 -0.88
N THR A 73 14.08 3.57 -0.24
CA THR A 73 13.32 4.79 0.04
C THR A 73 13.63 5.24 1.46
N PRO A 74 14.29 6.40 1.68
CA PRO A 74 14.71 6.81 3.02
C PRO A 74 13.53 7.04 3.98
N ASN A 75 12.36 7.37 3.44
CA ASN A 75 11.13 7.49 4.21
C ASN A 75 9.88 7.25 3.34
N HIS A 76 8.71 7.29 3.97
CA HIS A 76 7.42 7.04 3.33
C HIS A 76 7.07 8.09 2.25
N ILE A 77 7.53 9.34 2.37
CA ILE A 77 7.28 10.38 1.35
C ILE A 77 8.02 10.04 0.06
N HIS A 78 9.28 9.62 0.15
CA HIS A 78 10.08 9.24 -1.01
C HIS A 78 9.53 8.01 -1.74
N ARG A 79 8.80 7.15 -1.03
CA ARG A 79 8.08 6.01 -1.62
C ARG A 79 6.92 6.45 -2.52
N VAL A 80 6.31 7.60 -2.21
CA VAL A 80 5.18 8.16 -2.96
C VAL A 80 5.67 9.00 -4.15
N VAL A 81 6.96 9.29 -4.25
CA VAL A 81 7.56 9.91 -5.44
C VAL A 81 7.63 8.86 -6.56
N VAL A 82 6.48 8.60 -7.19
CA VAL A 82 6.37 7.67 -8.30
C VAL A 82 6.92 8.34 -9.55
N SER A 83 7.89 7.68 -10.19
CA SER A 83 8.53 8.11 -11.43
C SER A 83 7.50 8.37 -12.53
N ASN A 84 7.19 9.64 -12.82
CA ASN A 84 6.55 10.21 -14.04
C ASN A 84 5.42 9.43 -14.76
N SER A 85 4.75 8.45 -14.15
CA SER A 85 3.91 7.47 -14.86
C SER A 85 2.50 7.28 -14.28
N LEU A 86 1.97 8.26 -13.52
CA LEU A 86 0.61 8.26 -12.95
C LEU A 86 -0.26 9.41 -13.47
#